data_AF-A0A8H3DT60-F1
#
_entry.id   AF-A0A8H3DT60-F1
#
_cell.length_a   1.000
_cell.length_b   1.000
_cell.length_c   1.000
_cell.angle_alpha   90.00
_cell.angle_beta   90.00
_cell.angle_gamma   90.00
#
_symmetry.space_group_name_H-M   'P 1'
#
loop_
_entity.id
_entity.type
_entity.pdbx_description
1 polymer ?
#
loop_
_entity_poly.entity_id
_entity_poly.type
_entity_poly.pdbx_seq_one_letter_code
_entity_poly.pdbx_strand_id
1 'polypeptide(L)'
;MTFEIVQLDEGTVFSGNTSTTQEVIDWLTSTRPGLTFGINDTVTVQELLTYYPDDPEAGSPYGSGTEPFELPAQYKRLSSVVGDLIFHASHRDHLRTASNLGVDAWSYTFAQYLPSTVPPYFAAQYGVRHTGEILFVFQNLPITAPAELFQLADSVTNYWTSFAYTLDPNPSGSRQEVYWPKYGVNATSLSLKGGNVTETTDHYRQAAIEFIIGNPILYN
;
A
#
# COMPACT_ATOMS: atom_id res chain seq x y z
N MET A 1 12.93 -16.69 -5.38
CA MET A 1 12.13 -15.70 -6.10
C MET A 1 10.97 -15.28 -5.21
N THR A 2 10.39 -14.10 -5.43
CA THR A 2 9.30 -13.57 -4.58
C THR A 2 8.47 -12.55 -5.35
N PHE A 3 7.26 -12.25 -4.91
CA PHE A 3 6.60 -11.00 -5.27
C PHE A 3 6.00 -10.38 -4.02
N GLU A 4 5.95 -9.05 -4.02
CA GLU A 4 5.38 -8.27 -2.94
C GLU A 4 4.25 -7.38 -3.46
N ILE A 5 3.30 -7.10 -2.57
CA ILE A 5 2.07 -6.37 -2.88
C ILE A 5 1.85 -5.33 -1.80
N VAL A 6 1.46 -4.14 -2.22
CA VAL A 6 0.86 -3.13 -1.35
C VAL A 6 -0.37 -2.54 -2.01
N GLN A 7 -1.34 -2.13 -1.20
CA GLN A 7 -2.40 -1.23 -1.60
C GLN A 7 -1.92 0.23 -1.50
N LEU A 8 -2.55 1.15 -2.24
CA LEU A 8 -2.14 2.56 -2.19
C LEU A 8 -2.38 3.19 -0.82
N ASP A 9 -3.47 2.82 -0.14
CA ASP A 9 -3.93 3.45 1.10
C ASP A 9 -4.00 2.42 2.25
N GLU A 10 -2.92 1.66 2.44
CA GLU A 10 -2.84 0.56 3.42
C GLU A 10 -3.27 0.96 4.84
N GLY A 11 -2.81 2.11 5.31
CA GLY A 11 -2.95 2.52 6.71
C GLY A 11 -4.37 2.93 7.14
N THR A 12 -5.26 3.23 6.20
CA THR A 12 -6.56 3.89 6.50
C THR A 12 -7.48 3.07 7.40
N VAL A 13 -7.35 1.75 7.37
CA VAL A 13 -8.17 0.83 8.19
C VAL A 13 -7.56 0.57 9.57
N PHE A 14 -6.30 0.93 9.77
CA PHE A 14 -5.54 0.72 11.01
C PHE A 14 -5.46 2.00 11.85
N SER A 15 -5.71 3.16 11.24
CA SER A 15 -5.62 4.46 11.89
C SER A 15 -6.76 4.74 12.86
N GLY A 16 -6.43 5.47 13.93
CA GLY A 16 -7.41 6.05 14.84
C GLY A 16 -7.84 7.46 14.44
N ASN A 17 -8.73 8.01 15.27
CA ASN A 17 -9.23 9.37 15.15
C ASN A 17 -8.33 10.32 15.95
N THR A 18 -7.46 11.07 15.27
CA THR A 18 -6.51 12.01 15.88
C THR A 18 -6.68 13.42 15.30
N SER A 19 -6.72 14.44 16.15
CA SER A 19 -6.97 15.84 15.80
C SER A 19 -5.72 16.73 15.87
N THR A 20 -4.71 16.34 16.66
CA THR A 20 -3.50 17.14 16.89
C THR A 20 -2.22 16.32 16.68
N THR A 21 -1.10 17.00 16.40
CA THR A 21 0.20 16.32 16.28
C THR A 21 0.56 15.55 17.57
N GLN A 22 0.21 16.08 18.74
CA GLN A 22 0.43 15.37 20.00
C GLN A 22 -0.38 14.06 20.06
N GLU A 23 -1.65 14.08 19.63
CA GLU A 23 -2.46 12.87 19.55
C GLU A 23 -1.89 11.84 18.57
N VAL A 24 -1.23 12.26 17.48
CA VAL A 24 -0.51 11.34 16.57
C VAL A 24 0.70 10.71 17.26
N ILE A 25 1.50 11.50 18.00
CA ILE A 25 2.65 10.99 18.76
C ILE A 25 2.18 10.00 19.84
N ASP A 26 1.17 10.38 20.62
CA ASP A 26 0.57 9.53 21.64
C ASP A 26 0.00 8.26 21.01
N TRP A 27 -0.56 8.38 19.81
CA TRP A 27 -1.08 7.23 19.08
C TRP A 27 0.04 6.27 18.69
N LEU A 28 1.14 6.74 18.11
CA LEU A 28 2.26 5.90 17.65
C LEU A 28 3.05 5.27 18.81
N THR A 29 3.05 5.90 19.99
CA THR A 29 3.80 5.44 21.17
C THR A 29 2.97 4.61 22.15
N SER A 30 1.67 4.46 21.93
CA SER A 30 0.81 3.65 22.80
C SER A 30 0.72 2.20 22.36
N THR A 31 0.62 1.31 23.34
CA THR A 31 0.33 -0.12 23.13
C THR A 31 -1.18 -0.30 22.93
N ARG A 32 -1.59 -0.94 21.82
CA ARG A 32 -2.98 -1.35 21.58
C ARG A 32 -3.08 -2.86 21.37
N PRO A 33 -4.21 -3.49 21.78
CA PRO A 33 -4.46 -4.89 21.48
C PRO A 33 -4.38 -5.15 19.96
N GLY A 34 -3.47 -6.02 19.54
CA GLY A 34 -3.32 -6.39 18.12
C GLY A 34 -2.57 -5.39 17.25
N LEU A 35 -2.17 -4.22 17.76
CA LEU A 35 -1.34 -3.25 17.04
C LEU A 35 -0.42 -2.52 18.02
N THR A 36 0.82 -2.96 18.11
CA THR A 36 1.86 -2.33 18.94
C THR A 36 3.08 -2.09 18.06
N PHE A 37 3.46 -0.83 17.88
CA PHE A 37 4.66 -0.47 17.14
C PHE A 37 5.94 -0.63 17.99
N GLY A 38 5.80 -0.79 19.31
CA GLY A 38 6.95 -0.90 20.23
C GLY A 38 7.77 0.39 20.34
N ILE A 39 7.30 1.50 19.76
CA ILE A 39 8.01 2.77 19.71
C ILE A 39 7.89 3.46 21.07
N ASN A 40 8.97 3.40 21.85
CA ASN A 40 9.07 4.09 23.13
C ASN A 40 9.87 5.40 23.02
N ASP A 41 10.50 5.66 21.88
CA ASP A 41 11.29 6.86 21.63
C ASP A 41 10.45 7.95 20.96
N THR A 42 9.95 8.88 21.76
CA THR A 42 9.17 10.04 21.27
C THR A 42 9.99 10.96 20.37
N VAL A 43 11.32 11.02 20.54
CA VAL A 43 12.19 11.87 19.71
C VAL A 43 12.23 11.33 18.29
N THR A 44 12.41 10.01 18.14
CA THR A 44 12.34 9.36 16.81
C THR A 44 10.98 9.52 16.15
N VAL A 45 9.88 9.44 16.91
CA VAL A 45 8.52 9.71 16.36
C VAL A 45 8.38 11.14 15.90
N GLN A 46 8.86 12.12 16.67
CA GLN A 46 8.82 13.53 16.28
C GLN A 46 9.64 13.77 15.01
N GLU A 47 10.81 13.13 14.89
CA GLU A 47 11.64 13.18 13.68
C GLU A 47 10.94 12.52 12.49
N LEU A 48 10.34 11.34 12.67
CA LEU A 48 9.51 10.69 11.64
C LEU A 48 8.41 11.62 11.12
N LEU A 49 7.70 12.30 12.02
CA LEU A 49 6.60 13.20 11.66
C LEU A 49 7.05 14.45 10.89
N THR A 50 8.35 14.76 10.82
CA THR A 50 8.87 15.82 9.93
C THR A 50 8.76 15.46 8.45
N TYR A 51 8.72 14.16 8.11
CA TYR A 51 8.56 13.67 6.75
C TYR A 51 7.09 13.62 6.29
N TYR A 52 6.15 13.72 7.23
CA TYR A 52 4.71 13.68 6.97
C TYR A 52 4.10 15.03 7.36
N PRO A 53 3.85 15.95 6.42
CA PRO A 53 3.33 17.27 6.74
C PRO A 53 1.89 17.21 7.27
N ASP A 54 1.49 18.25 8.00
CA ASP A 54 0.10 18.45 8.47
C ASP A 54 -0.82 19.02 7.37
N ASP A 55 -0.46 18.79 6.11
CA ASP A 55 -1.28 19.13 4.96
C ASP A 55 -2.19 17.94 4.63
N PRO A 56 -3.52 18.07 4.69
CA PRO A 56 -4.42 16.97 4.37
C PRO A 56 -4.23 16.45 2.94
N GLU A 57 -3.78 17.25 1.96
CA GLU A 57 -3.54 16.76 0.59
C GLU A 57 -2.38 15.76 0.51
N ALA A 58 -1.42 15.83 1.43
CA ALA A 58 -0.26 14.95 1.48
C ALA A 58 -0.56 13.59 2.12
N GLY A 59 -1.67 13.45 2.84
CA GLY A 59 -2.02 12.25 3.60
C GLY A 59 -2.87 11.24 2.85
N SER A 60 -2.98 10.03 3.42
CA SER A 60 -3.78 8.91 2.91
C SER A 60 -5.25 9.01 3.37
N PRO A 61 -6.29 8.82 2.53
CA PRO A 61 -6.24 8.39 1.14
C PRO A 61 -5.52 9.36 0.19
N TYR A 62 -4.54 8.86 -0.55
CA TYR A 62 -3.73 9.66 -1.46
C TYR A 62 -4.56 10.08 -2.68
N GLY A 63 -4.36 11.33 -3.12
CA GLY A 63 -5.09 11.89 -4.27
C GLY A 63 -6.54 12.27 -3.98
N SER A 64 -6.98 12.25 -2.71
CA SER A 64 -8.32 12.69 -2.32
C SER A 64 -8.42 14.19 -2.02
N GLY A 65 -7.36 14.97 -2.25
CA GLY A 65 -7.28 16.39 -1.90
C GLY A 65 -7.50 16.64 -0.40
N THR A 66 -8.17 17.74 -0.09
CA THR A 66 -8.46 18.19 1.30
C THR A 66 -9.71 17.57 1.92
N GLU A 67 -10.34 16.57 1.28
CA GLU A 67 -11.56 15.94 1.77
C GLU A 67 -11.38 15.38 3.20
N PRO A 68 -12.15 15.88 4.19
CA PRO A 68 -12.00 15.45 5.59
C PRO A 68 -12.68 14.12 5.89
N PHE A 69 -13.61 13.64 5.06
CA PHE A 69 -14.39 12.42 5.28
C PHE A 69 -15.13 12.37 6.63
N GLU A 70 -15.51 13.52 7.18
CA GLU A 70 -16.09 13.63 8.53
C GLU A 70 -15.16 13.10 9.65
N LEU A 71 -13.85 13.03 9.39
CA LEU A 71 -12.82 12.55 10.32
C LEU A 71 -11.96 13.72 10.86
N PRO A 72 -11.27 13.50 12.00
CA PRO A 72 -10.37 14.51 12.56
C PRO A 72 -9.20 14.90 11.66
N ALA A 73 -8.68 16.11 11.88
CA ALA A 73 -7.69 16.76 11.00
C ALA A 73 -6.41 15.93 10.73
N GLN A 74 -5.92 15.14 11.69
CA GLN A 74 -4.70 14.34 11.50
C GLN A 74 -4.98 12.92 10.98
N TYR A 75 -6.24 12.53 10.73
CA TYR A 75 -6.57 11.18 10.27
C TYR A 75 -5.77 10.79 9.02
N LYS A 76 -5.70 11.69 8.03
CA LYS A 76 -4.99 11.41 6.78
C LYS A 76 -3.48 11.29 6.97
N ARG A 77 -2.91 12.15 7.81
CA ARG A 77 -1.48 12.14 8.16
C ARG A 77 -1.13 10.86 8.91
N LEU A 78 -1.92 10.49 9.92
CA LEU A 78 -1.73 9.25 10.67
C LEU A 78 -1.83 8.04 9.75
N SER A 79 -2.81 8.00 8.84
CA SER A 79 -2.96 6.90 7.87
C SER A 79 -1.78 6.76 6.92
N SER A 80 -1.16 7.88 6.53
CA SER A 80 0.07 7.87 5.74
C SER A 80 1.23 7.26 6.53
N VAL A 81 1.45 7.71 7.76
CA VAL A 81 2.52 7.19 8.64
C VAL A 81 2.33 5.70 8.94
N VAL A 82 1.10 5.32 9.32
CA VAL A 82 0.77 3.92 9.67
C VAL A 82 0.98 3.02 8.47
N GLY A 83 0.44 3.36 7.30
CA GLY A 83 0.61 2.54 6.08
C GLY A 83 2.08 2.30 5.76
N ASP A 84 2.93 3.33 5.91
CA ASP A 84 4.35 3.19 5.65
C ASP A 84 5.07 2.33 6.71
N LEU A 85 4.73 2.48 8.00
CA LEU A 85 5.32 1.72 9.09
C LEU A 85 5.02 0.22 9.02
N ILE A 86 3.77 -0.17 8.73
CA ILE A 86 3.37 -1.59 8.75
C ILE A 86 3.48 -2.31 7.40
N PHE A 87 3.48 -1.58 6.26
CA PHE A 87 3.49 -2.21 4.94
C PHE A 87 4.53 -1.66 3.98
N HIS A 88 4.56 -0.34 3.69
CA HIS A 88 5.40 0.12 2.58
C HIS A 88 6.90 0.02 2.86
N ALA A 89 7.34 0.24 4.10
CA ALA A 89 8.75 0.12 4.47
C ALA A 89 9.24 -1.32 4.37
N SER A 90 8.50 -2.28 4.94
CA SER A 90 8.82 -3.71 4.86
C SER A 90 8.84 -4.22 3.43
N HIS A 91 7.83 -3.85 2.66
CA HIS A 91 7.69 -4.17 1.24
C HIS A 91 8.93 -3.73 0.45
N ARG A 92 9.31 -2.45 0.60
CA ARG A 92 10.46 -1.88 -0.12
C ARG A 92 11.79 -2.48 0.34
N ASP A 93 11.98 -2.67 1.65
CA ASP A 93 13.20 -3.27 2.20
C ASP A 93 13.37 -4.73 1.75
N HIS A 94 12.29 -5.52 1.78
CA HIS A 94 12.29 -6.90 1.29
C HIS A 94 12.66 -6.97 -0.20
N LEU A 95 11.99 -6.19 -1.05
CA LEU A 95 12.23 -6.19 -2.49
C LEU A 95 13.67 -5.80 -2.85
N ARG A 96 14.22 -4.79 -2.18
CA ARG A 96 15.62 -4.37 -2.35
C ARG A 96 16.58 -5.44 -1.88
N THR A 97 16.34 -6.02 -0.71
CA THR A 97 17.17 -7.10 -0.15
C THR A 97 17.17 -8.32 -1.08
N ALA A 98 15.98 -8.78 -1.51
CA ALA A 98 15.84 -9.89 -2.44
C ALA A 98 16.58 -9.61 -3.76
N SER A 99 16.34 -8.44 -4.36
CA SER A 99 16.98 -8.06 -5.63
C SER A 99 18.51 -7.99 -5.52
N ASN A 100 19.03 -7.43 -4.42
CA ASN A 100 20.48 -7.35 -4.17
C ASN A 100 21.13 -8.72 -3.97
N LEU A 101 20.38 -9.70 -3.47
CA LEU A 101 20.81 -11.09 -3.35
C LEU A 101 20.66 -11.89 -4.66
N GLY A 102 20.29 -11.24 -5.76
CA GLY A 102 20.07 -11.89 -7.05
C GLY A 102 18.79 -12.73 -7.11
N VAL A 103 17.87 -12.52 -6.16
CA VAL A 103 16.56 -13.17 -6.16
C VAL A 103 15.64 -12.40 -7.10
N ASP A 104 15.10 -13.09 -8.09
CA ASP A 104 14.05 -12.51 -8.94
C ASP A 104 12.84 -12.12 -8.09
N ALA A 105 12.50 -10.83 -8.14
CA ALA A 105 11.46 -10.21 -7.35
C ALA A 105 10.54 -9.36 -8.25
N TRP A 106 9.26 -9.31 -7.92
CA TRP A 106 8.25 -8.50 -8.61
C TRP A 106 7.43 -7.71 -7.62
N SER A 107 6.95 -6.53 -8.03
CA SER A 107 6.21 -5.61 -7.17
C SER A 107 5.03 -5.02 -7.90
N TYR A 108 3.90 -4.87 -7.22
CA TYR A 108 2.86 -3.96 -7.66
C TYR A 108 2.26 -3.16 -6.52
N THR A 109 1.74 -1.97 -6.85
CA THR A 109 0.82 -1.22 -6.03
C THR A 109 -0.59 -1.38 -6.58
N PHE A 110 -1.50 -1.91 -5.78
CA PHE A 110 -2.92 -1.94 -6.11
C PHE A 110 -3.50 -0.53 -5.89
N ALA A 111 -4.11 0.03 -6.94
CA ALA A 111 -4.57 1.41 -7.00
C ALA A 111 -6.05 1.53 -7.38
N GLN A 112 -6.80 0.42 -7.32
CA GLN A 112 -8.21 0.38 -7.68
C GLN A 112 -9.11 0.54 -6.46
N TYR A 113 -9.92 1.60 -6.46
CA TYR A 113 -11.00 1.78 -5.50
C TYR A 113 -12.02 0.65 -5.64
N LEU A 114 -12.54 0.19 -4.52
CA LEU A 114 -13.63 -0.79 -4.54
C LEU A 114 -14.94 -0.15 -5.03
N PRO A 115 -15.81 -0.91 -5.72
CA PRO A 115 -17.12 -0.40 -6.11
C PRO A 115 -17.93 0.02 -4.88
N SER A 116 -18.56 1.19 -4.95
CA SER A 116 -19.45 1.70 -3.88
C SER A 116 -20.68 0.82 -3.64
N THR A 117 -20.97 -0.09 -4.56
CA THR A 117 -22.09 -1.04 -4.50
C THR A 117 -21.82 -2.26 -3.62
N VAL A 118 -20.62 -2.41 -3.04
CA VAL A 118 -20.32 -3.49 -2.10
C VAL A 118 -20.50 -2.98 -0.65
N PRO A 119 -21.58 -3.31 0.08
CA PRO A 119 -21.79 -2.81 1.44
C PRO A 119 -21.06 -3.68 2.49
N PRO A 120 -20.90 -3.23 3.75
CA PRO A 120 -20.75 -1.86 4.28
C PRO A 120 -19.27 -1.42 4.43
N TYR A 121 -18.32 -2.14 3.84
CA TYR A 121 -16.90 -2.09 4.22
C TYR A 121 -16.03 -1.05 3.47
N PHE A 122 -16.61 -0.20 2.60
CA PHE A 122 -15.84 0.60 1.62
C PHE A 122 -16.26 2.07 1.58
N ALA A 123 -16.34 2.71 2.74
CA ALA A 123 -16.47 4.16 2.85
C ALA A 123 -15.29 4.88 2.16
N ALA A 124 -15.55 6.05 1.58
CA ALA A 124 -14.57 6.82 0.81
C ALA A 124 -13.29 7.14 1.60
N GLN A 125 -13.41 7.29 2.93
CA GLN A 125 -12.29 7.51 3.86
C GLN A 125 -11.20 6.44 3.83
N TYR A 126 -11.52 5.24 3.34
CA TYR A 126 -10.58 4.13 3.28
C TYR A 126 -9.74 4.12 2.00
N GLY A 127 -10.16 4.82 0.94
CA GLY A 127 -9.43 4.82 -0.32
C GLY A 127 -9.26 3.42 -0.93
N VAL A 128 -8.08 3.16 -1.49
CA VAL A 128 -7.61 1.83 -1.90
C VAL A 128 -7.00 1.14 -0.68
N ARG A 129 -7.87 0.70 0.21
CA ARG A 129 -7.50 0.21 1.54
C ARG A 129 -6.84 -1.17 1.52
N HIS A 130 -6.17 -1.48 2.63
CA HIS A 130 -5.75 -2.84 2.96
C HIS A 130 -6.86 -3.88 2.73
N THR A 131 -6.52 -5.02 2.11
CA THR A 131 -7.44 -6.09 1.65
C THR A 131 -8.36 -5.75 0.48
N GLY A 132 -8.21 -4.57 -0.13
CA GLY A 132 -9.06 -4.13 -1.24
C GLY A 132 -8.96 -5.03 -2.48
N GLU A 133 -7.81 -5.62 -2.71
CA GLU A 133 -7.49 -6.50 -3.83
C GLU A 133 -8.11 -7.90 -3.71
N ILE A 134 -8.52 -8.33 -2.51
CA ILE A 134 -9.04 -9.70 -2.26
C ILE A 134 -10.22 -10.03 -3.20
N LEU A 135 -11.12 -9.07 -3.47
CA LEU A 135 -12.24 -9.29 -4.39
C LEU A 135 -11.79 -9.58 -5.83
N PHE A 136 -10.64 -9.06 -6.24
CA PHE A 136 -10.06 -9.27 -7.57
C PHE A 136 -9.30 -10.59 -7.62
N VAL A 137 -8.52 -10.91 -6.58
CA VAL A 137 -7.78 -12.17 -6.46
C VAL A 137 -8.73 -13.39 -6.51
N PHE A 138 -9.86 -13.33 -5.81
CA PHE A 138 -10.84 -14.41 -5.77
C PHE A 138 -11.95 -14.31 -6.82
N GLN A 139 -11.85 -13.37 -7.77
CA GLN A 139 -12.86 -13.12 -8.80
C GLN A 139 -14.29 -12.95 -8.25
N ASN A 140 -14.43 -12.31 -7.09
CA ASN A 140 -15.69 -12.17 -6.36
C ASN A 140 -16.28 -10.75 -6.50
N LEU A 141 -16.18 -10.17 -7.70
CA LEU A 141 -16.76 -8.87 -8.01
C LEU A 141 -18.29 -9.00 -8.19
N PRO A 142 -19.09 -7.97 -7.83
CA PRO A 142 -20.51 -7.94 -8.15
C PRO A 142 -20.72 -8.11 -9.66
N ILE A 143 -21.76 -8.83 -10.07
CA ILE A 143 -22.10 -8.99 -11.50
C ILE A 143 -22.39 -7.66 -12.22
N THR A 144 -22.70 -6.62 -11.45
CA THR A 144 -22.93 -5.25 -11.94
C THR A 144 -21.65 -4.42 -12.03
N ALA A 145 -20.49 -4.98 -11.69
CA ALA A 145 -19.21 -4.28 -11.79
C ALA A 145 -18.90 -3.90 -13.26
N PRO A 146 -18.21 -2.77 -13.49
CA PRO A 146 -17.74 -2.40 -14.82
C PRO A 146 -16.77 -3.43 -15.41
N ALA A 147 -16.73 -3.53 -16.75
CA ALA A 147 -15.93 -4.52 -17.48
C ALA A 147 -14.42 -4.42 -17.16
N GLU A 148 -13.92 -3.20 -16.97
CA GLU A 148 -12.53 -2.92 -16.63
C GLU A 148 -12.11 -3.49 -15.27
N LEU A 149 -13.05 -3.72 -14.35
CA LEU A 149 -12.75 -4.37 -13.07
C LEU A 149 -12.62 -5.88 -13.23
N PHE A 150 -13.43 -6.50 -14.09
CA PHE A 150 -13.27 -7.91 -14.44
C PHE A 150 -11.94 -8.16 -15.17
N GLN A 151 -11.57 -7.28 -16.11
CA GLN A 151 -10.26 -7.34 -16.77
C GLN A 151 -9.09 -7.21 -15.77
N LEU A 152 -9.24 -6.34 -14.76
CA LEU A 152 -8.25 -6.23 -13.70
C LEU A 152 -8.19 -7.51 -12.85
N ALA A 153 -9.35 -8.08 -12.48
CA ALA A 153 -9.41 -9.34 -11.72
C ALA A 153 -8.78 -10.51 -12.48
N ASP A 154 -9.03 -10.60 -13.79
CA ASP A 154 -8.38 -11.56 -14.68
C ASP A 154 -6.87 -11.35 -14.72
N SER A 155 -6.40 -10.11 -14.82
CA SER A 155 -4.97 -9.77 -14.83
C SER A 155 -4.29 -10.21 -13.53
N VAL A 156 -4.87 -9.84 -12.37
CA VAL A 156 -4.35 -10.23 -11.04
C VAL A 156 -4.31 -11.75 -10.91
N THR A 157 -5.41 -12.44 -11.23
CA THR A 157 -5.47 -13.91 -11.17
C THR A 157 -4.44 -14.55 -12.08
N ASN A 158 -4.29 -14.06 -13.32
CA ASN A 158 -3.33 -14.60 -14.28
C ASN A 158 -1.89 -14.42 -13.80
N TYR A 159 -1.51 -13.28 -13.23
CA TYR A 159 -0.18 -13.10 -12.67
C TYR A 159 0.09 -14.07 -11.51
N TRP A 160 -0.84 -14.17 -10.55
CA TRP A 160 -0.66 -15.00 -9.36
C TRP A 160 -0.62 -16.49 -9.72
N THR A 161 -1.53 -16.95 -10.58
CA THR A 161 -1.56 -18.35 -11.02
C THR A 161 -0.38 -18.71 -11.91
N SER A 162 0.06 -17.80 -12.79
CA SER A 162 1.28 -17.98 -13.57
C SER A 162 2.49 -18.11 -12.65
N PHE A 163 2.66 -17.18 -11.70
CA PHE A 163 3.77 -17.23 -10.75
C PHE A 163 3.76 -18.54 -9.94
N ALA A 164 2.59 -18.95 -9.43
CA ALA A 164 2.46 -20.19 -8.67
C ALA A 164 2.80 -21.44 -9.48
N TYR A 165 2.52 -21.45 -10.78
CA TYR A 165 2.75 -22.59 -11.66
C TYR A 165 4.16 -22.61 -12.27
N THR A 166 4.65 -21.46 -12.72
CA THR A 166 5.88 -21.37 -13.54
C THR A 166 7.01 -20.65 -12.87
N LEU A 167 6.84 -20.13 -11.65
CA LEU A 167 7.88 -19.35 -11.00
C LEU A 167 8.28 -18.11 -11.85
N ASP A 168 7.32 -17.55 -12.58
CA ASP A 168 7.46 -16.32 -13.38
C ASP A 168 6.05 -15.77 -13.58
N PRO A 169 5.76 -14.49 -13.29
CA PRO A 169 4.46 -13.95 -13.59
C PRO A 169 4.22 -13.79 -15.09
N ASN A 170 5.22 -13.91 -15.97
CA ASN A 170 5.10 -13.70 -17.43
C ASN A 170 5.48 -14.93 -18.29
N PRO A 171 4.88 -16.12 -18.07
CA PRO A 171 5.25 -17.31 -18.84
C PRO A 171 4.90 -17.14 -20.32
N SER A 172 5.61 -17.86 -21.19
CA SER A 172 5.31 -17.86 -22.63
C SER A 172 3.87 -18.26 -22.90
N GLY A 173 3.14 -17.42 -23.64
CA GLY A 173 1.71 -17.63 -23.93
C GLY A 173 0.77 -17.19 -22.80
N SER A 174 1.26 -16.42 -21.81
CA SER A 174 0.41 -15.79 -20.82
C SER A 174 -0.61 -14.85 -21.47
N ARG A 175 -1.74 -14.67 -20.79
CA ARG A 175 -2.83 -13.78 -21.22
C ARG A 175 -2.69 -12.36 -20.67
N GLN A 176 -1.52 -12.01 -20.15
CA GLN A 176 -1.33 -10.69 -19.55
C GLN A 176 -1.18 -9.65 -20.64
N GLU A 177 -1.95 -8.57 -20.53
CA GLU A 177 -1.88 -7.46 -21.48
C GLU A 177 -0.65 -6.58 -21.23
N VAL A 178 -0.20 -6.51 -19.98
CA VAL A 178 0.98 -5.74 -19.56
C VAL A 178 2.03 -6.71 -19.07
N TYR A 179 3.29 -6.47 -19.40
CA TYR A 179 4.40 -7.25 -18.85
C TYR A 179 4.67 -6.80 -17.42
N TRP A 180 4.84 -7.72 -16.47
CA TRP A 180 5.24 -7.41 -15.10
C TRP A 180 6.76 -7.47 -14.98
N PRO A 181 7.46 -6.32 -15.02
CA PRO A 181 8.91 -6.30 -14.93
C PRO A 181 9.41 -6.74 -13.56
N LYS A 182 10.59 -7.36 -13.54
CA LYS A 182 11.32 -7.63 -12.30
C LYS A 182 11.67 -6.30 -11.63
N TYR A 183 11.60 -6.26 -10.31
CA TYR A 183 11.87 -5.06 -9.50
C TYR A 183 13.29 -4.53 -9.71
N GLY A 184 14.29 -5.36 -9.39
CA GLY A 184 15.69 -5.13 -9.72
C GLY A 184 16.25 -3.78 -9.26
N VAL A 185 17.34 -3.36 -9.89
CA VAL A 185 18.06 -2.12 -9.57
C VAL A 185 17.28 -0.85 -9.91
N ASN A 186 16.34 -0.94 -10.86
CA ASN A 186 15.52 0.20 -11.29
C ASN A 186 14.27 0.40 -10.42
N ALA A 187 14.06 -0.47 -9.41
CA ALA A 187 12.88 -0.45 -8.54
C ALA A 187 11.55 -0.41 -9.34
N THR A 188 11.52 -1.13 -10.46
CA THR A 188 10.38 -1.14 -11.36
C THR A 188 9.21 -1.92 -10.75
N SER A 189 8.00 -1.41 -10.89
CA SER A 189 6.79 -1.98 -10.29
C SER A 189 5.62 -1.79 -11.25
N LEU A 190 4.46 -2.41 -10.97
CA LEU A 190 3.21 -2.08 -11.63
C LEU A 190 2.30 -1.24 -10.73
N SER A 191 1.49 -0.38 -11.34
CA SER A 191 0.29 0.20 -10.73
C SER A 191 -0.93 -0.49 -11.33
N LEU A 192 -1.73 -1.15 -10.51
CA LEU A 192 -2.91 -1.91 -10.93
C LEU A 192 -4.18 -1.08 -10.70
N LYS A 193 -4.75 -0.57 -11.79
CA LYS A 193 -6.04 0.13 -11.79
C LYS A 193 -6.88 -0.37 -12.97
N GLY A 194 -8.20 -0.46 -12.78
CA GLY A 194 -9.13 -0.93 -13.81
C GLY A 194 -9.00 -0.09 -15.08
N GLY A 195 -8.75 -0.76 -16.20
CA GLY A 195 -8.54 -0.10 -17.50
C GLY A 195 -7.24 0.70 -17.62
N ASN A 196 -6.36 0.67 -16.61
CA ASN A 196 -5.08 1.39 -16.61
C ASN A 196 -4.03 0.67 -15.74
N VAL A 197 -3.59 -0.49 -16.20
CA VAL A 197 -2.42 -1.17 -15.62
C VAL A 197 -1.17 -0.60 -16.29
N THR A 198 -0.27 -0.03 -15.49
CA THR A 198 0.91 0.67 -16.02
C THR A 198 2.17 0.33 -15.22
N GLU A 199 3.32 0.34 -15.90
CA GLU A 199 4.62 0.33 -15.22
C GLU A 199 4.81 1.63 -14.41
N THR A 200 5.47 1.52 -13.27
CA THR A 200 5.82 2.62 -12.37
C THR A 200 7.15 2.33 -11.67
N THR A 201 7.65 3.30 -10.91
CA THR A 201 8.87 3.18 -10.09
C THR A 201 8.54 3.35 -8.61
N ASP A 202 9.09 2.49 -7.76
CA ASP A 202 8.91 2.53 -6.31
C ASP A 202 9.77 3.62 -5.64
N HIS A 203 9.40 4.88 -5.89
CA HIS A 203 10.09 6.08 -5.40
C HIS A 203 9.18 7.06 -4.63
N TYR A 204 7.91 6.69 -4.42
CA TYR A 204 7.00 7.50 -3.63
C TYR A 204 7.46 7.59 -2.16
N ARG A 205 7.28 8.77 -1.56
CA ARG A 205 7.64 9.07 -0.15
C ARG A 205 9.04 8.57 0.24
N GLN A 206 9.99 8.65 -0.70
CA GLN A 206 11.31 8.03 -0.54
C GLN A 206 11.97 8.39 0.78
N ALA A 207 12.13 9.68 1.09
CA ALA A 207 12.79 10.11 2.32
C ALA A 207 12.15 9.57 3.60
N ALA A 208 10.82 9.54 3.67
CA ALA A 208 10.08 9.04 4.82
C ALA A 208 10.31 7.53 5.02
N ILE A 209 10.18 6.76 3.93
CA ILE A 209 10.35 5.30 3.98
C ILE A 209 11.82 4.92 4.22
N GLU A 210 12.81 5.64 3.65
CA GLU A 210 14.22 5.43 3.99
C GLU A 210 14.49 5.70 5.48
N PHE A 211 13.86 6.73 6.05
CA PHE A 211 13.98 7.00 7.48
C PHE A 211 13.43 5.84 8.32
N ILE A 212 12.28 5.27 7.94
CA ILE A 212 11.73 4.10 8.63
C ILE A 212 12.67 2.90 8.52
N ILE A 213 13.12 2.55 7.30
CA ILE A 213 14.03 1.42 7.05
C ILE A 213 15.36 1.59 7.82
N GLY A 214 15.87 2.82 7.87
CA GLY A 214 17.11 3.16 8.59
C GLY A 214 17.00 3.18 10.12
N ASN A 215 15.79 3.10 10.68
CA ASN A 215 15.53 3.17 12.12
C ASN A 215 14.75 1.94 12.61
N PRO A 216 15.43 0.81 12.91
CA PRO A 216 14.77 -0.44 13.29
C PRO A 216 13.94 -0.38 14.58
N ILE A 217 14.03 0.71 15.36
CA ILE A 217 13.14 0.95 16.51
C ILE A 217 11.71 1.33 16.09
N LEU A 218 11.54 1.83 14.86
CA LEU A 218 10.23 2.11 14.24
C LEU A 218 9.64 0.87 13.56
N TYR A 219 10.47 -0.13 13.30
CA TYR A 219 10.21 -1.23 12.39
C TYR A 219 11.03 -2.46 12.83
N ASN A 220 10.52 -3.22 13.82
CA ASN A 220 10.93 -4.57 14.22
C ASN A 220 9.84 -5.27 15.04
#